data_AF-A0A7W0S9L3-F1
#
_entry.id   AF-A0A7W0S9L3-F1
#
_cell.length_a   1.000
_cell.length_b   1.000
_cell.length_c   1.000
_cell.angle_alpha   90.00
_cell.angle_beta   90.00
_cell.angle_gamma   90.00
#
_symmetry.space_group_name_H-M   'P 1'
#
loop_
_entity.id
_entity.type
_entity.pdbx_description
1 polymer ?
#
loop_
_entity_poly.entity_id
_entity_poly.type
_entity_poly.pdbx_seq_one_letter_code
_entity_poly.pdbx_strand_id
1 'polypeptide(L)'
;MYKRFGLRSAAACVLMLLLMVTKAAAHEKWFHETESYGLRWDLFFRPLSLALFGAVLLATLAAGLWWRKRRKGFVPGPEDFGTTDERRAALYGLIPAILGIHVAVPLLVSGVQGNLFTPNNQLPGIWMYVFGLAQTGVALAIFYGALTRAAAVALAILWFAGIFIVGLEPMLESVMYLGFAAFFFFAGRGPISIDRLLLPLLEPSPQLMAKAVPALQAGLGLSLVFVAFTEKFANVPLALAFLERYPLNFTAALGIPMSNETFILCAGAVELLVGLWILFGIFPREIILIAWIPINLTLTIFNWTELIGHLPIYGTLAILLVWSLRSDNLALWLNGLREGPLAILGYGDGGRRQSHANICFFIKTNI
;
A
#
# COMPACT_ATOMS: atom_id res chain seq x y z
N MET A 1 0.79 -33.02 22.21
CA MET A 1 1.64 -32.07 22.96
C MET A 1 2.71 -31.41 22.08
N TYR A 2 3.41 -32.15 21.21
CA TYR A 2 4.42 -31.62 20.26
C TYR A 2 3.95 -30.52 19.30
N LYS A 3 2.70 -30.57 18.79
CA LYS A 3 2.17 -29.55 17.84
C LYS A 3 1.97 -28.14 18.44
N ARG A 4 1.79 -28.01 19.76
CA ARG A 4 1.61 -26.70 20.41
C ARG A 4 2.94 -26.00 20.71
N PHE A 5 4.04 -26.74 20.75
CA PHE A 5 5.36 -26.20 21.09
C PHE A 5 6.04 -25.51 19.90
N GLY A 6 5.94 -26.10 18.70
CA GLY A 6 6.48 -25.49 17.46
C GLY A 6 5.77 -24.21 17.04
N LEU A 7 4.44 -24.13 17.22
CA LEU A 7 3.66 -22.94 16.86
C LEU A 7 3.93 -21.75 17.78
N ARG A 8 4.17 -22.01 19.08
CA ARG A 8 4.54 -20.98 20.06
C ARG A 8 5.95 -20.45 19.84
N SER A 9 6.88 -21.31 19.43
CA SER A 9 8.28 -20.94 19.17
C SER A 9 8.40 -20.12 17.88
N ALA A 10 7.70 -20.49 16.81
CA ALA A 10 7.66 -19.71 15.58
C ALA A 10 6.92 -18.37 15.76
N ALA A 11 5.81 -18.36 16.49
CA ALA A 11 5.11 -17.12 16.84
C ALA A 11 5.93 -16.22 17.76
N ALA A 12 6.74 -16.78 18.66
CA ALA A 12 7.68 -16.02 19.49
C ALA A 12 8.83 -15.45 18.65
N CYS A 13 9.41 -16.21 17.72
CA CYS A 13 10.45 -15.68 16.82
C CYS A 13 9.91 -14.59 15.88
N VAL A 14 8.70 -14.76 15.35
CA VAL A 14 8.02 -13.73 14.55
C VAL A 14 7.70 -12.52 15.42
N LEU A 15 7.10 -12.70 16.61
CA LEU A 15 6.85 -11.60 17.53
C LEU A 15 8.14 -10.88 17.95
N MET A 16 9.24 -11.60 18.15
CA MET A 16 10.55 -11.05 18.47
C MET A 16 11.15 -10.30 17.28
N LEU A 17 11.03 -10.82 16.06
CA LEU A 17 11.39 -10.12 14.81
C LEU A 17 10.52 -8.87 14.60
N LEU A 18 9.23 -8.91 14.97
CA LEU A 18 8.28 -7.81 14.85
C LEU A 18 8.47 -6.72 15.92
N LEU A 19 8.96 -7.08 17.10
CA LEU A 19 9.36 -6.13 18.15
C LEU A 19 10.70 -5.44 17.82
N MET A 20 11.47 -5.96 16.87
CA MET A 20 12.77 -5.43 16.43
C MET A 20 12.65 -4.39 15.29
N VAL A 21 11.44 -3.98 14.90
CA VAL A 21 11.19 -3.26 13.63
C VAL A 21 11.11 -1.74 13.77
N THR A 22 11.00 -1.21 14.99
CA THR A 22 10.27 0.05 15.15
C THR A 22 10.99 1.29 14.58
N LYS A 23 12.33 1.32 14.50
CA LYS A 23 13.09 2.49 14.02
C LYS A 23 13.92 2.28 12.75
N ALA A 24 14.03 1.06 12.23
CA ALA A 24 14.96 0.71 11.16
C ALA A 24 14.40 0.85 9.74
N ALA A 25 13.09 1.07 9.62
CA ALA A 25 12.36 1.03 8.35
C ALA A 25 12.33 2.37 7.59
N ALA A 26 13.18 3.32 7.97
CA ALA A 26 13.29 4.57 7.23
C ALA A 26 13.88 4.30 5.85
N HIS A 27 13.33 4.98 4.83
CA HIS A 27 13.90 5.02 3.49
C HIS A 27 15.19 5.84 3.52
N GLU A 28 16.32 5.17 3.61
CA GLU A 28 17.64 5.77 3.83
C GLU A 28 17.96 6.78 2.74
N LYS A 29 17.60 6.44 1.50
CA LYS A 29 17.79 7.27 0.31
C LYS A 29 17.01 8.58 0.36
N TRP A 30 15.93 8.66 1.14
CA TRP A 30 15.15 9.91 1.27
C TRP A 30 15.85 10.94 2.16
N PHE A 31 16.81 10.51 2.99
CA PHE A 31 17.42 11.33 4.04
C PHE A 31 18.94 11.38 3.98
N HIS A 32 19.56 10.59 3.10
CA HIS A 32 21.00 10.51 2.95
C HIS A 32 21.41 10.59 1.48
N GLU A 33 22.54 11.26 1.22
CA GLU A 33 23.15 11.29 -0.11
C GLU A 33 23.59 9.89 -0.53
N THR A 34 23.28 9.52 -1.77
CA THR A 34 23.44 8.16 -2.30
C THR A 34 24.58 8.03 -3.31
N GLU A 35 25.13 9.14 -3.83
CA GLU A 35 26.11 9.13 -4.93
C GLU A 35 27.40 8.37 -4.58
N SER A 36 27.71 8.25 -3.30
CA SER A 36 28.86 7.49 -2.78
C SER A 36 28.57 6.00 -2.50
N TYR A 37 27.32 5.54 -2.66
CA TYR A 37 26.88 4.19 -2.23
C TYR A 37 26.16 3.43 -3.35
N GLY A 38 26.93 2.81 -4.24
CA GLY A 38 26.39 1.92 -5.28
C GLY A 38 25.97 0.54 -4.74
N LEU A 39 25.03 -0.13 -5.42
CA LEU A 39 24.60 -1.48 -5.07
C LEU A 39 25.76 -2.50 -5.13
N ARG A 40 25.84 -3.32 -4.08
CA ARG A 40 26.86 -4.34 -3.86
C ARG A 40 26.21 -5.69 -3.62
N TRP A 41 25.85 -6.37 -4.70
CA TRP A 41 25.19 -7.67 -4.67
C TRP A 41 26.03 -8.76 -4.00
N ASP A 42 27.35 -8.62 -3.94
CA ASP A 42 28.22 -9.51 -3.18
C ASP A 42 27.88 -9.53 -1.67
N LEU A 43 27.33 -8.44 -1.13
CA LEU A 43 26.86 -8.36 0.26
C LEU A 43 25.61 -9.23 0.50
N PHE A 44 24.73 -9.32 -0.49
CA PHE A 44 23.56 -10.18 -0.43
C PHE A 44 23.95 -11.67 -0.39
N PHE A 45 25.03 -12.06 -1.08
CA PHE A 45 25.51 -13.44 -1.10
C PHE A 45 26.33 -13.85 0.13
N ARG A 46 26.48 -12.95 1.13
CA ARG A 46 27.11 -13.32 2.41
C ARG A 46 26.25 -14.34 3.17
N PRO A 47 26.86 -15.24 3.97
CA PRO A 47 26.13 -16.30 4.67
C PRO A 47 24.97 -15.81 5.53
N LEU A 48 25.13 -14.70 6.26
CA LEU A 48 24.07 -14.15 7.11
C LEU A 48 22.89 -13.61 6.29
N SER A 49 23.17 -12.84 5.23
CA SER A 49 22.16 -12.32 4.31
C SER A 49 21.35 -13.44 3.67
N LEU A 50 22.02 -14.49 3.17
CA LEU A 50 21.37 -15.66 2.59
C LEU A 50 20.56 -16.46 3.63
N ALA A 51 21.06 -16.59 4.86
CA ALA A 51 20.34 -17.27 5.93
C ALA A 51 19.05 -16.53 6.31
N LEU A 52 19.11 -15.20 6.45
CA LEU A 52 17.94 -14.36 6.73
C LEU A 52 16.94 -14.39 5.58
N PHE A 53 17.40 -14.26 4.33
CA PHE A 53 16.57 -14.38 3.15
C PHE A 53 15.86 -15.75 3.09
N GLY A 54 16.61 -16.84 3.29
CA GLY A 54 16.07 -18.20 3.34
C GLY A 54 15.03 -18.36 4.46
N ALA A 55 15.29 -17.80 5.64
CA ALA A 55 14.34 -17.80 6.75
C ALA A 55 13.04 -17.05 6.40
N VAL A 56 13.13 -15.90 5.72
CA VAL A 56 11.96 -15.14 5.25
C VAL A 56 11.15 -15.93 4.23
N LEU A 57 11.79 -16.61 3.28
CA LEU A 57 11.10 -17.46 2.30
C LEU A 57 10.38 -18.64 2.97
N LEU A 58 11.05 -19.32 3.91
CA LEU A 58 10.47 -20.43 4.67
C LEU A 58 9.29 -19.95 5.53
N ALA A 59 9.43 -18.81 6.20
CA ALA A 59 8.36 -18.20 6.99
C ALA A 59 7.17 -17.81 6.11
N THR A 60 7.42 -17.23 4.94
CA THR A 60 6.38 -16.86 3.95
C THR A 60 5.65 -18.10 3.43
N LEU A 61 6.38 -19.17 3.09
CA LEU A 61 5.79 -20.42 2.66
C LEU A 61 4.93 -21.05 3.78
N ALA A 62 5.47 -21.14 4.99
CA ALA A 62 4.76 -21.70 6.14
C ALA A 62 3.49 -20.89 6.47
N ALA A 63 3.59 -19.55 6.48
CA ALA A 63 2.47 -18.65 6.71
C ALA A 63 1.43 -18.74 5.58
N GLY A 64 1.86 -18.82 4.32
CA GLY A 64 0.98 -18.99 3.17
C GLY A 64 0.19 -20.31 3.22
N LEU A 65 0.86 -21.42 3.56
CA LEU A 65 0.20 -22.73 3.76
C LEU A 65 -0.80 -22.68 4.92
N TRP A 66 -0.43 -22.01 6.02
CA TRP A 66 -1.32 -21.84 7.17
C TRP A 66 -2.53 -20.96 6.82
N TRP A 67 -2.31 -19.84 6.15
CA TRP A 67 -3.33 -18.92 5.68
C TRP A 67 -4.35 -19.63 4.77
N ARG A 68 -3.86 -20.40 3.78
CA ARG A 68 -4.71 -21.20 2.88
C ARG A 68 -5.58 -22.19 3.64
N LYS A 69 -5.05 -22.82 4.69
CA LYS A 69 -5.80 -23.77 5.54
C LYS A 69 -6.84 -23.07 6.40
N ARG A 70 -6.51 -21.91 6.97
CA ARG A 70 -7.36 -21.21 7.94
C ARG A 70 -8.46 -20.36 7.30
N ARG A 71 -8.15 -19.69 6.18
CA ARG A 71 -9.04 -18.76 5.46
C ARG A 71 -9.66 -17.65 6.31
N LYS A 72 -9.11 -17.39 7.50
CA LYS A 72 -9.57 -16.37 8.45
C LYS A 72 -8.37 -15.79 9.19
N GLY A 73 -8.35 -14.48 9.37
CA GLY A 73 -7.34 -13.78 10.17
C GLY A 73 -7.48 -14.05 11.67
N PHE A 74 -6.62 -13.40 12.44
CA PHE A 74 -6.72 -13.21 13.88
C PHE A 74 -7.38 -11.87 14.22
N VAL A 75 -7.17 -10.87 13.38
CA VAL A 75 -7.72 -9.52 13.56
C VAL A 75 -9.15 -9.49 13.01
N PRO A 76 -10.13 -9.06 13.82
CA PRO A 76 -11.52 -8.98 13.40
C PRO A 76 -11.74 -8.00 12.23
N GLY A 77 -12.78 -8.29 11.44
CA GLY A 77 -13.31 -7.44 10.39
C GLY A 77 -14.18 -6.30 10.92
N PRO A 78 -14.45 -5.23 10.14
CA PRO A 78 -15.48 -4.25 10.51
C PRO A 78 -16.85 -4.89 10.77
N GLU A 79 -17.14 -6.02 10.11
CA GLU A 79 -18.35 -6.82 10.36
C GLU A 79 -18.43 -7.36 11.79
N ASP A 80 -17.30 -7.73 12.39
CA ASP A 80 -17.25 -8.24 13.77
C ASP A 80 -17.51 -7.10 14.79
N PHE A 81 -17.40 -5.84 14.36
CA PHE A 81 -17.76 -4.64 15.13
C PHE A 81 -19.16 -4.09 14.79
N GLY A 82 -19.99 -4.86 14.05
CA GLY A 82 -21.38 -4.49 13.76
C GLY A 82 -21.56 -3.60 12.52
N THR A 83 -20.56 -3.51 11.64
CA THR A 83 -20.72 -2.79 10.36
C THR A 83 -21.59 -3.59 9.39
N THR A 84 -22.68 -3.00 8.88
CA THR A 84 -23.58 -3.63 7.91
C THR A 84 -22.99 -3.69 6.50
N ASP A 85 -23.54 -4.54 5.64
CA ASP A 85 -23.14 -4.70 4.24
C ASP A 85 -23.29 -3.40 3.44
N GLU A 86 -24.36 -2.63 3.69
CA GLU A 86 -24.60 -1.34 3.07
C GLU A 86 -23.50 -0.34 3.44
N ARG A 87 -23.13 -0.28 4.73
CA ARG A 87 -22.05 0.61 5.19
C ARG A 87 -20.70 0.22 4.61
N ARG A 88 -20.41 -1.08 4.49
CA ARG A 88 -19.18 -1.58 3.84
C ARG A 88 -19.16 -1.24 2.35
N ALA A 89 -20.26 -1.46 1.64
CA ALA A 89 -20.37 -1.09 0.23
C ALA A 89 -20.23 0.43 0.03
N ALA A 90 -20.85 1.25 0.89
CA ALA A 90 -20.68 2.71 0.86
C ALA A 90 -19.21 3.12 1.07
N LEU A 91 -18.53 2.52 2.05
CA LEU A 91 -17.10 2.74 2.28
C LEU A 91 -16.25 2.34 1.07
N TYR A 92 -16.55 1.21 0.43
CA TYR A 92 -15.88 0.80 -0.79
C TYR A 92 -16.08 1.78 -1.96
N GLY A 93 -17.25 2.43 -2.04
CA GLY A 93 -17.47 3.54 -2.96
C GLY A 93 -16.60 4.78 -2.69
N LEU A 94 -16.16 4.99 -1.44
CA LEU A 94 -15.28 6.11 -1.06
C LEU A 94 -13.80 5.82 -1.30
N ILE A 95 -13.39 4.54 -1.39
CA ILE A 95 -11.99 4.14 -1.49
C ILE A 95 -11.24 4.83 -2.63
N PRO A 96 -11.74 4.89 -3.88
CA PRO A 96 -11.00 5.57 -4.96
C PRO A 96 -10.77 7.06 -4.68
N ALA A 97 -11.66 7.72 -3.95
CA ALA A 97 -11.49 9.12 -3.56
C ALA A 97 -10.45 9.29 -2.46
N ILE A 98 -10.52 8.44 -1.42
CA ILE A 98 -9.52 8.43 -0.34
C ILE A 98 -8.13 8.16 -0.92
N LEU A 99 -7.99 7.14 -1.76
CA LEU A 99 -6.72 6.81 -2.41
C LEU A 99 -6.26 7.92 -3.34
N GLY A 100 -7.19 8.51 -4.11
CA GLY A 100 -6.90 9.63 -5.00
C GLY A 100 -6.21 10.78 -4.29
N ILE A 101 -6.67 11.14 -3.08
CA ILE A 101 -6.05 12.18 -2.26
C ILE A 101 -4.66 11.75 -1.78
N HIS A 102 -4.53 10.52 -1.26
CA HIS A 102 -3.26 10.01 -0.73
C HIS A 102 -2.16 9.87 -1.79
N VAL A 103 -2.54 9.68 -3.06
CA VAL A 103 -1.61 9.61 -4.21
C VAL A 103 -1.38 11.00 -4.83
N ALA A 104 -2.42 11.81 -5.00
CA ALA A 104 -2.30 13.09 -5.68
C ALA A 104 -1.49 14.12 -4.87
N VAL A 105 -1.69 14.19 -3.55
CA VAL A 105 -0.99 15.19 -2.72
C VAL A 105 0.54 15.03 -2.81
N PRO A 106 1.12 13.83 -2.65
CA PRO A 106 2.56 13.64 -2.80
C PRO A 106 3.05 13.86 -4.22
N LEU A 107 2.29 13.45 -5.24
CA LEU A 107 2.64 13.74 -6.64
C LEU A 107 2.71 15.25 -6.93
N LEU A 108 1.80 16.06 -6.35
CA LEU A 108 1.85 17.51 -6.45
C LEU A 108 3.10 18.07 -5.77
N VAL A 109 3.38 17.64 -4.53
CA VAL A 109 4.55 18.11 -3.78
C VAL A 109 5.84 17.75 -4.50
N SER A 110 6.03 16.48 -4.86
CA SER A 110 7.19 16.01 -5.60
C SER A 110 7.33 16.71 -6.95
N GLY A 111 6.22 16.93 -7.68
CA GLY A 111 6.24 17.60 -8.98
C GLY A 111 6.70 19.06 -8.88
N VAL A 112 6.23 19.79 -7.87
CA VAL A 112 6.65 21.18 -7.60
C VAL A 112 8.10 21.25 -7.12
N GLN A 113 8.56 20.25 -6.38
CA GLN A 113 9.94 20.17 -5.90
C GLN A 113 10.93 19.68 -6.97
N GLY A 114 10.45 19.27 -8.14
CA GLY A 114 11.31 18.74 -9.20
C GLY A 114 11.79 17.30 -8.96
N ASN A 115 11.03 16.54 -8.17
CA ASN A 115 11.28 15.15 -7.88
C ASN A 115 10.26 14.25 -8.59
N LEU A 116 10.73 13.13 -9.13
CA LEU A 116 9.85 12.12 -9.72
C LEU A 116 9.40 11.13 -8.65
N PHE A 117 8.11 11.17 -8.29
CA PHE A 117 7.47 10.29 -7.30
C PHE A 117 7.94 10.41 -5.85
N THR A 118 9.24 10.28 -5.57
CA THR A 118 9.82 10.24 -4.23
C THR A 118 10.91 11.31 -4.06
N PRO A 119 11.21 11.73 -2.81
CA PRO A 119 12.11 12.87 -2.56
C PRO A 119 13.55 12.71 -3.11
N ASN A 120 14.00 11.46 -3.26
CA ASN A 120 15.35 11.13 -3.71
C ASN A 120 15.52 11.08 -5.24
N ASN A 121 14.43 11.13 -6.00
CA ASN A 121 14.45 11.04 -7.46
C ASN A 121 14.50 12.43 -8.10
N GLN A 122 15.59 13.16 -7.86
CA GLN A 122 15.76 14.52 -8.38
C GLN A 122 15.86 14.50 -9.90
N LEU A 123 15.08 15.35 -10.57
CA LEU A 123 15.06 15.46 -12.03
C LEU A 123 16.10 16.48 -12.51
N PRO A 124 17.00 16.13 -13.44
CA PRO A 124 18.03 17.05 -13.90
C PRO A 124 17.52 18.03 -14.95
N GLY A 125 17.91 19.31 -14.82
CA GLY A 125 17.75 20.33 -15.85
C GLY A 125 16.31 20.48 -16.36
N ILE A 126 16.12 20.40 -17.69
CA ILE A 126 14.81 20.59 -18.33
C ILE A 126 13.77 19.54 -17.90
N TRP A 127 14.21 18.35 -17.49
CA TRP A 127 13.31 17.27 -17.08
C TRP A 127 12.53 17.62 -15.82
N MET A 128 13.08 18.47 -14.95
CA MET A 128 12.39 19.01 -13.78
C MET A 128 11.05 19.65 -14.16
N TYR A 129 11.06 20.47 -15.22
CA TYR A 129 9.86 21.17 -15.69
C TYR A 129 8.91 20.23 -16.43
N VAL A 130 9.44 19.36 -17.30
CA VAL A 130 8.62 18.47 -18.13
C VAL A 130 7.92 17.41 -17.28
N PHE A 131 8.67 16.66 -16.47
CA PHE A 131 8.11 15.63 -15.60
C PHE A 131 7.36 16.24 -14.43
N GLY A 132 7.84 17.35 -13.87
CA GLY A 132 7.13 18.09 -12.81
C GLY A 132 5.74 18.52 -13.27
N LEU A 133 5.63 19.19 -14.42
CA LEU A 133 4.35 19.61 -14.99
C LEU A 133 3.43 18.41 -15.32
N ALA A 134 3.99 17.37 -15.95
CA ALA A 134 3.22 16.18 -16.30
C ALA A 134 2.69 15.45 -15.05
N GLN A 135 3.52 15.29 -14.02
CA GLN A 135 3.13 14.68 -12.76
C GLN A 135 2.10 15.53 -12.01
N THR A 136 2.26 16.85 -11.98
CA THR A 136 1.26 17.78 -11.43
C THR A 136 -0.08 17.66 -12.16
N GLY A 137 -0.08 17.59 -13.50
CA GLY A 137 -1.28 17.36 -14.29
C GLY A 137 -1.97 16.04 -13.96
N VAL A 138 -1.21 14.94 -13.88
CA VAL A 138 -1.70 13.63 -13.43
C VAL A 138 -2.29 13.71 -12.03
N ALA A 139 -1.61 14.40 -11.11
CA ALA A 139 -2.05 14.54 -9.73
C ALA A 139 -3.36 15.30 -9.63
N LEU A 140 -3.53 16.43 -10.34
CA LEU A 140 -4.78 17.19 -10.36
C LEU A 140 -5.93 16.38 -10.99
N ALA A 141 -5.66 15.70 -12.11
CA ALA A 141 -6.62 14.82 -12.76
C ALA A 141 -7.12 13.71 -11.80
N ILE A 142 -6.21 13.06 -11.09
CA ILE A 142 -6.55 12.08 -10.05
C ILE A 142 -7.24 12.76 -8.86
N PHE A 143 -6.79 13.91 -8.39
CA PHE A 143 -7.36 14.60 -7.23
C PHE A 143 -8.85 14.89 -7.44
N TYR A 144 -9.20 15.52 -8.55
CA TYR A 144 -10.60 15.84 -8.90
C TYR A 144 -11.38 14.64 -9.47
N GLY A 145 -10.69 13.60 -9.92
CA GLY A 145 -11.29 12.49 -10.63
C GLY A 145 -11.81 12.88 -12.01
N ALA A 146 -11.01 13.65 -12.75
CA ALA A 146 -11.25 14.04 -14.13
C ALA A 146 -10.20 13.40 -15.03
N LEU A 147 -10.61 12.82 -16.16
CA LEU A 147 -9.75 12.09 -17.09
C LEU A 147 -8.93 10.99 -16.40
N THR A 148 -9.49 10.34 -15.38
CA THR A 148 -8.76 9.46 -14.45
C THR A 148 -8.00 8.37 -15.18
N ARG A 149 -8.64 7.70 -16.15
CA ARG A 149 -8.03 6.58 -16.87
C ARG A 149 -6.89 7.05 -17.78
N ALA A 150 -7.00 8.24 -18.35
CA ALA A 150 -5.91 8.85 -19.11
C ALA A 150 -4.76 9.25 -18.16
N ALA A 151 -5.07 9.85 -17.01
CA ALA A 151 -4.09 10.18 -15.98
C ALA A 151 -3.38 8.92 -15.44
N ALA A 152 -4.09 7.81 -15.29
CA ALA A 152 -3.52 6.52 -14.91
C ALA A 152 -2.53 6.00 -15.97
N VAL A 153 -2.87 6.09 -17.26
CA VAL A 153 -1.95 5.73 -18.35
C VAL A 153 -0.73 6.66 -18.35
N ALA A 154 -0.94 7.97 -18.18
CA ALA A 154 0.14 8.95 -18.08
C ALA A 154 1.05 8.69 -16.87
N LEU A 155 0.49 8.29 -15.72
CA LEU A 155 1.25 7.89 -14.53
C LEU A 155 2.14 6.68 -14.83
N ALA A 156 1.63 5.67 -15.55
CA ALA A 156 2.43 4.53 -15.97
C ALA A 156 3.52 4.92 -16.98
N ILE A 157 3.21 5.81 -17.92
CA ILE A 157 4.20 6.34 -18.88
C ILE A 157 5.31 7.09 -18.14
N LEU A 158 4.97 7.94 -17.17
CA LEU A 158 5.96 8.64 -16.33
C LEU A 158 6.84 7.64 -15.59
N TRP A 159 6.27 6.53 -15.11
CA TRP A 159 7.05 5.48 -14.48
C TRP A 159 8.07 4.85 -15.43
N PHE A 160 7.65 4.44 -16.64
CA PHE A 160 8.58 3.87 -17.62
C PHE A 160 9.60 4.89 -18.13
N ALA A 161 9.19 6.13 -18.35
CA ALA A 161 10.07 7.21 -18.79
C ALA A 161 11.11 7.54 -17.72
N GLY A 162 10.76 7.43 -16.43
CA GLY A 162 11.67 7.61 -15.30
C GLY A 162 12.90 6.71 -15.35
N ILE A 163 12.79 5.49 -15.91
CA ILE A 163 13.93 4.56 -16.05
C ILE A 163 15.09 5.20 -16.82
N PHE A 164 14.78 6.01 -17.84
CA PHE A 164 15.79 6.65 -18.69
C PHE A 164 16.36 7.94 -18.09
N ILE A 165 15.71 8.50 -17.05
CA ILE A 165 16.08 9.79 -16.46
C ILE A 165 16.73 9.59 -15.08
N VAL A 166 16.08 8.85 -14.19
CA VAL A 166 16.54 8.62 -12.82
C VAL A 166 17.14 7.23 -12.60
N GLY A 167 16.98 6.32 -13.57
CA GLY A 167 17.56 4.97 -13.54
C GLY A 167 16.58 3.88 -13.12
N LEU A 168 16.93 2.61 -13.36
CA LEU A 168 16.04 1.47 -13.11
C LEU A 168 15.79 1.23 -11.61
N GLU A 169 16.83 1.32 -10.78
CA GLU A 169 16.76 1.01 -9.36
C GLU A 169 15.75 1.89 -8.59
N PRO A 170 15.79 3.24 -8.66
CA PRO A 170 14.81 4.07 -7.97
C PRO A 170 13.37 3.90 -8.52
N MET A 171 13.25 3.52 -9.79
CA MET A 171 11.95 3.20 -10.39
C MET A 171 11.36 1.90 -9.86
N LEU A 172 12.19 0.86 -9.68
CA LEU A 172 11.75 -0.40 -9.05
C LEU A 172 11.32 -0.18 -7.61
N GLU A 173 12.03 0.65 -6.84
CA GLU A 173 11.61 1.08 -5.50
C GLU A 173 10.24 1.79 -5.55
N SER A 174 9.99 2.56 -6.61
CA SER A 174 8.74 3.29 -6.82
C SER A 174 7.66 2.51 -7.59
N VAL A 175 7.78 1.18 -7.74
CA VAL A 175 6.81 0.36 -8.53
C VAL A 175 5.38 0.42 -7.99
N MET A 176 5.18 0.86 -6.74
CA MET A 176 3.85 1.16 -6.19
C MET A 176 3.06 2.15 -7.05
N TYR A 177 3.72 3.06 -7.77
CA TYR A 177 3.05 3.99 -8.69
C TYR A 177 2.48 3.31 -9.94
N LEU A 178 3.07 2.20 -10.40
CA LEU A 178 2.40 1.33 -11.38
C LEU A 178 1.18 0.62 -10.79
N GLY A 179 1.24 0.24 -9.51
CA GLY A 179 0.08 -0.26 -8.77
C GLY A 179 -1.07 0.75 -8.71
N PHE A 180 -0.76 2.03 -8.43
CA PHE A 180 -1.74 3.11 -8.46
C PHE A 180 -2.28 3.37 -9.87
N ALA A 181 -1.42 3.41 -10.88
CA ALA A 181 -1.83 3.55 -12.27
C ALA A 181 -2.81 2.43 -12.65
N ALA A 182 -2.47 1.17 -12.37
CA ALA A 182 -3.35 0.05 -12.62
C ALA A 182 -4.67 0.14 -11.83
N PHE A 183 -4.61 0.51 -10.54
CA PHE A 183 -5.80 0.73 -9.72
C PHE A 183 -6.74 1.76 -10.35
N PHE A 184 -6.26 2.96 -10.67
CA PHE A 184 -7.09 4.04 -11.20
C PHE A 184 -7.56 3.74 -12.63
N PHE A 185 -6.81 2.98 -13.41
CA PHE A 185 -7.28 2.50 -14.70
C PHE A 185 -8.43 1.49 -14.57
N PHE A 186 -8.36 0.59 -13.58
CA PHE A 186 -9.33 -0.47 -13.36
C PHE A 186 -10.58 -0.07 -12.57
N ALA A 187 -10.44 0.80 -11.57
CA ALA A 187 -11.55 1.28 -10.74
C ALA A 187 -12.09 2.65 -11.17
N GLY A 188 -11.32 3.42 -11.95
CA GLY A 188 -11.58 4.84 -12.14
C GLY A 188 -11.43 5.60 -10.82
N ARG A 189 -12.05 6.78 -10.74
CA ARG A 189 -12.11 7.57 -9.50
C ARG A 189 -13.38 7.36 -8.70
N GLY A 190 -14.16 6.33 -9.06
CA GLY A 190 -15.33 5.90 -8.33
C GLY A 190 -16.52 6.87 -8.44
N PRO A 191 -17.54 6.67 -7.59
CA PRO A 191 -18.82 7.38 -7.66
C PRO A 191 -18.73 8.89 -7.34
N ILE A 192 -17.65 9.32 -6.69
CA ILE A 192 -17.40 10.73 -6.36
C ILE A 192 -16.24 11.21 -7.25
N SER A 193 -16.57 11.48 -8.51
CA SER A 193 -15.61 11.92 -9.53
C SER A 193 -16.26 12.81 -10.58
N ILE A 194 -15.49 13.74 -11.16
CA ILE A 194 -15.91 14.53 -12.32
C ILE A 194 -16.19 13.63 -13.52
N ASP A 195 -15.42 12.55 -13.69
CA ASP A 195 -15.60 11.55 -14.74
C ASP A 195 -17.01 10.96 -14.70
N ARG A 196 -17.53 10.59 -13.52
CA ARG A 196 -18.91 10.09 -13.42
C ARG A 196 -19.95 11.15 -13.78
N LEU A 197 -19.71 12.41 -13.39
CA LEU A 197 -20.65 13.50 -13.63
C LEU A 197 -20.71 13.91 -15.11
N LEU A 198 -19.56 13.94 -15.80
CA LEU A 198 -19.45 14.50 -17.15
C LEU A 198 -19.22 13.44 -18.23
N LEU A 199 -18.60 12.30 -17.89
CA LEU A 199 -18.11 11.28 -18.82
C LEU A 199 -18.48 9.84 -18.34
N PRO A 200 -19.75 9.54 -18.01
CA PRO A 200 -20.14 8.25 -17.43
C PRO A 200 -19.84 7.04 -18.33
N LEU A 201 -19.70 7.26 -19.65
CA LEU A 201 -19.31 6.22 -20.61
C LEU A 201 -17.86 5.73 -20.43
N LEU A 202 -17.01 6.49 -19.72
CA LEU A 202 -15.62 6.09 -19.45
C LEU A 202 -15.48 5.18 -18.23
N GLU A 203 -16.59 4.88 -17.54
CA GLU A 203 -16.56 4.03 -16.37
C GLU A 203 -16.06 2.62 -16.68
N PRO A 204 -15.20 2.05 -15.82
CA PRO A 204 -14.71 0.70 -16.03
C PRO A 204 -15.81 -0.35 -15.93
N SER A 205 -15.65 -1.46 -16.65
CA SER A 205 -16.52 -2.62 -16.49
C SER A 205 -16.26 -3.32 -15.14
N PRO A 206 -17.23 -4.11 -14.62
CA PRO A 206 -17.04 -4.88 -13.39
C PRO A 206 -15.82 -5.81 -13.41
N GLN A 207 -15.54 -6.39 -14.57
CA GLN A 207 -14.42 -7.30 -14.74
C GLN A 207 -13.07 -6.59 -14.56
N LEU A 208 -13.01 -5.30 -14.93
CA LEU A 208 -11.84 -4.45 -14.66
C LEU A 208 -11.81 -4.05 -13.18
N MET A 209 -12.93 -3.57 -12.63
CA MET A 209 -13.02 -3.13 -11.23
C MET A 209 -12.56 -4.19 -10.23
N ALA A 210 -12.80 -5.48 -10.51
CA ALA A 210 -12.34 -6.60 -9.68
C ALA A 210 -10.81 -6.71 -9.57
N LYS A 211 -10.05 -6.14 -10.51
CA LYS A 211 -8.57 -6.19 -10.58
C LYS A 211 -7.90 -5.01 -9.88
N ALA A 212 -8.64 -3.98 -9.48
CA ALA A 212 -8.08 -2.75 -8.95
C ALA A 212 -7.30 -2.95 -7.65
N VAL A 213 -7.94 -3.54 -6.62
CA VAL A 213 -7.28 -3.74 -5.32
C VAL A 213 -6.14 -4.77 -5.39
N PRO A 214 -6.24 -5.90 -6.13
CA PRO A 214 -5.09 -6.77 -6.37
C PRO A 214 -3.89 -6.06 -7.01
N ALA A 215 -4.11 -5.15 -7.97
CA ALA A 215 -3.02 -4.41 -8.60
C ALA A 215 -2.33 -3.46 -7.63
N LEU A 216 -3.12 -2.77 -6.79
CA LEU A 216 -2.63 -1.91 -5.71
C LEU A 216 -1.77 -2.70 -4.70
N GLN A 217 -2.28 -3.86 -4.26
CA GLN A 217 -1.58 -4.77 -3.37
C GLN A 217 -0.25 -5.23 -3.95
N ALA A 218 -0.24 -5.62 -5.24
CA ALA A 218 0.97 -6.06 -5.91
C ALA A 218 2.01 -4.93 -6.02
N GLY A 219 1.59 -3.73 -6.38
CA GLY A 219 2.48 -2.57 -6.47
C GLY A 219 3.16 -2.23 -5.14
N LEU A 220 2.41 -2.14 -4.04
CA LEU A 220 2.98 -1.87 -2.72
C LEU A 220 3.90 -3.02 -2.27
N GLY A 221 3.44 -4.27 -2.39
CA GLY A 221 4.23 -5.43 -1.99
C GLY A 221 5.57 -5.51 -2.73
N LEU A 222 5.56 -5.29 -4.06
CA LEU A 222 6.79 -5.28 -4.86
C LEU A 222 7.73 -4.12 -4.49
N SER A 223 7.20 -2.93 -4.24
CA SER A 223 7.98 -1.76 -3.83
C SER A 223 8.77 -2.04 -2.54
N LEU A 224 8.11 -2.60 -1.52
CA LEU A 224 8.76 -2.99 -0.27
C LEU A 224 9.79 -4.10 -0.46
N VAL A 225 9.51 -5.07 -1.34
CA VAL A 225 10.49 -6.11 -1.70
C VAL A 225 11.74 -5.47 -2.30
N PHE A 226 11.59 -4.54 -3.27
CA PHE A 226 12.75 -3.90 -3.89
C PHE A 226 13.57 -3.10 -2.89
N VAL A 227 12.94 -2.26 -2.06
CA VAL A 227 13.62 -1.45 -1.03
C VAL A 227 14.41 -2.32 -0.06
N ALA A 228 13.85 -3.46 0.38
CA ALA A 228 14.56 -4.40 1.24
C ALA A 228 15.89 -4.87 0.62
N PHE A 229 15.93 -5.07 -0.70
CA PHE A 229 17.15 -5.42 -1.41
C PHE A 229 18.06 -4.22 -1.63
N THR A 230 17.54 -3.12 -2.17
CA THR A 230 18.33 -2.00 -2.69
C THR A 230 18.85 -1.07 -1.60
N GLU A 231 18.19 -0.99 -0.45
CA GLU A 231 18.65 -0.19 0.68
C GLU A 231 19.34 -1.05 1.75
N LYS A 232 18.85 -2.27 2.03
CA LYS A 232 19.37 -3.07 3.14
C LYS A 232 20.36 -4.15 2.70
N PHE A 233 19.90 -5.17 1.95
CA PHE A 233 20.74 -6.34 1.66
C PHE A 233 21.91 -6.05 0.72
N ALA A 234 21.68 -5.27 -0.33
CA ALA A 234 22.67 -4.95 -1.35
C ALA A 234 23.33 -3.58 -1.11
N ASN A 235 22.92 -2.82 -0.10
CA ASN A 235 23.52 -1.50 0.20
C ASN A 235 23.78 -1.28 1.70
N VAL A 236 24.34 -2.29 2.37
CA VAL A 236 24.75 -2.20 3.78
C VAL A 236 25.60 -0.96 4.09
N PRO A 237 26.54 -0.49 3.22
CA PRO A 237 27.30 0.73 3.49
C PRO A 237 26.43 2.00 3.59
N LEU A 238 25.41 2.15 2.74
CA LEU A 238 24.43 3.24 2.85
C LEU A 238 23.72 3.18 4.19
N ALA A 239 23.23 1.99 4.56
CA ALA A 239 22.50 1.77 5.80
C ALA A 239 23.35 2.03 7.05
N LEU A 240 24.63 1.68 7.01
CA LEU A 240 25.59 1.98 8.09
C LEU A 240 25.80 3.49 8.21
N ALA A 241 26.04 4.19 7.09
CA ALA A 241 26.21 5.64 7.09
C ALA A 241 24.95 6.36 7.59
N PHE A 242 23.77 5.87 7.22
CA PHE A 242 22.51 6.35 7.74
C PHE A 242 22.41 6.15 9.26
N LEU A 243 22.82 5.00 9.80
CA LEU A 243 22.81 4.74 11.25
C LEU A 243 23.87 5.55 12.03
N GLU A 244 24.96 5.96 11.39
CA GLU A 244 25.93 6.89 12.00
C GLU A 244 25.30 8.27 12.24
N ARG A 245 24.46 8.73 11.30
CA ARG A 245 23.73 10.00 11.43
C ARG A 245 22.49 9.89 12.32
N TYR A 246 21.79 8.76 12.25
CA TYR A 246 20.58 8.48 13.01
C TYR A 246 20.78 7.18 13.81
N PRO A 247 21.12 7.24 15.11
CA PRO A 247 21.43 6.05 15.91
C PRO A 247 20.14 5.29 16.30
N LEU A 248 19.50 4.68 15.30
CA LEU A 248 18.21 4.02 15.40
C LEU A 248 18.32 2.58 15.90
N ASN A 249 19.54 2.03 16.02
CA ASN A 249 19.76 0.71 16.60
C ASN A 249 19.44 0.73 18.10
N PHE A 250 18.20 0.39 18.44
CA PHE A 250 17.67 0.38 19.80
C PHE A 250 17.91 -0.93 20.54
N THR A 251 18.54 -1.93 19.91
CA THR A 251 18.63 -3.31 20.44
C THR A 251 19.38 -3.39 21.77
N ALA A 252 20.39 -2.52 21.96
CA ALA A 252 21.09 -2.37 23.23
C ALA A 252 20.16 -1.90 24.36
N ALA A 253 19.22 -0.99 24.08
CA ALA A 253 18.23 -0.52 25.05
C ALA A 253 17.21 -1.60 25.45
N LEU A 254 17.06 -2.65 24.63
CA LEU A 254 16.24 -3.83 24.93
C LEU A 254 17.02 -4.95 25.65
N GLY A 255 18.30 -4.74 25.96
CA GLY A 255 19.16 -5.72 26.62
C GLY A 255 19.70 -6.82 25.69
N ILE A 256 19.55 -6.67 24.37
CA ILE A 256 20.01 -7.64 23.36
C ILE A 256 20.87 -6.89 22.33
N PRO A 257 22.09 -6.43 22.69
CA PRO A 257 22.88 -5.58 21.81
C PRO A 257 23.24 -6.31 20.51
N MET A 258 22.87 -5.71 19.38
CA MET A 258 23.26 -6.15 18.03
C MET A 258 24.21 -5.16 17.40
N SER A 259 25.12 -5.65 16.55
CA SER A 259 25.89 -4.76 15.67
C SER A 259 24.97 -4.04 14.68
N ASN A 260 25.35 -2.85 14.24
CA ASN A 260 24.57 -2.08 13.25
C ASN A 260 24.34 -2.89 11.96
N GLU A 261 25.37 -3.60 11.47
CA GLU A 261 25.23 -4.48 10.29
C GLU A 261 24.18 -5.57 10.50
N THR A 262 24.18 -6.24 11.65
CA THR A 262 23.17 -7.28 11.95
C THR A 262 21.76 -6.68 12.05
N PHE A 263 21.65 -5.53 12.70
CA PHE A 263 20.40 -4.79 12.83
C PHE A 263 19.82 -4.39 11.46
N ILE A 264 20.66 -3.88 10.55
CA ILE A 264 20.28 -3.53 9.17
C ILE A 264 19.76 -4.75 8.41
N LEU A 265 20.48 -5.88 8.47
CA LEU A 265 20.06 -7.10 7.77
C LEU A 265 18.75 -7.67 8.34
N CYS A 266 18.54 -7.58 9.65
CA CYS A 266 17.27 -7.93 10.28
C CYS A 266 16.14 -6.99 9.81
N ALA A 267 16.39 -5.69 9.69
CA ALA A 267 15.42 -4.73 9.16
C ALA A 267 15.05 -5.06 7.71
N GLY A 268 16.04 -5.33 6.84
CA GLY A 268 15.81 -5.78 5.47
C GLY A 268 15.03 -7.09 5.39
N ALA A 269 15.31 -8.05 6.27
CA ALA A 269 14.54 -9.29 6.34
C ALA A 269 13.07 -9.06 6.71
N VAL A 270 12.79 -8.10 7.59
CA VAL A 270 11.42 -7.73 7.96
C VAL A 270 10.71 -7.00 6.83
N GLU A 271 11.34 -6.02 6.20
CA GLU A 271 10.78 -5.30 5.05
C GLU A 271 10.43 -6.28 3.92
N LEU A 272 11.33 -7.22 3.64
CA LEU A 272 11.08 -8.29 2.68
C LEU A 272 9.90 -9.17 3.09
N LEU A 273 9.82 -9.58 4.36
CA LEU A 273 8.70 -10.38 4.88
C LEU A 273 7.36 -9.65 4.71
N VAL A 274 7.30 -8.38 5.12
CA VAL A 274 6.12 -7.52 4.99
C VAL A 274 5.73 -7.36 3.52
N GLY A 275 6.69 -7.05 2.65
CA GLY A 275 6.48 -6.90 1.21
C GLY A 275 5.91 -8.17 0.57
N LEU A 276 6.49 -9.34 0.87
CA LEU A 276 6.00 -10.63 0.36
C LEU A 276 4.60 -10.98 0.89
N TRP A 277 4.32 -10.71 2.17
CA TRP A 277 3.02 -11.04 2.76
C TRP A 277 1.92 -10.13 2.23
N ILE A 278 2.20 -8.84 2.01
CA ILE A 278 1.30 -7.94 1.29
C ILE A 278 1.11 -8.44 -0.14
N LEU A 279 2.19 -8.68 -0.88
CA LEU A 279 2.15 -9.13 -2.28
C LEU A 279 1.26 -10.36 -2.46
N PHE A 280 1.42 -11.37 -1.59
CA PHE A 280 0.66 -12.62 -1.65
C PHE A 280 -0.67 -12.60 -0.88
N GLY A 281 -1.04 -11.50 -0.22
CA GLY A 281 -2.26 -11.39 0.57
C GLY A 281 -2.31 -12.38 1.74
N ILE A 282 -1.17 -12.62 2.39
CA ILE A 282 -1.02 -13.52 3.55
C ILE A 282 -1.27 -12.70 4.82
N PHE A 283 -2.33 -13.04 5.57
CA PHE A 283 -2.71 -12.32 6.81
C PHE A 283 -2.73 -10.78 6.63
N PRO A 284 -3.49 -10.25 5.65
CA PRO A 284 -3.38 -8.85 5.23
C PRO A 284 -3.66 -7.86 6.37
N ARG A 285 -4.67 -8.11 7.21
CA ARG A 285 -4.99 -7.22 8.33
C ARG A 285 -3.87 -7.19 9.37
N GLU A 286 -3.34 -8.35 9.71
CA GLU A 286 -2.27 -8.50 10.68
C GLU A 286 -1.01 -7.78 10.20
N ILE A 287 -0.60 -8.04 8.97
CA ILE A 287 0.64 -7.47 8.43
C ILE A 287 0.55 -5.96 8.28
N ILE A 288 -0.63 -5.41 7.98
CA ILE A 288 -0.85 -3.96 7.90
C ILE A 288 -0.73 -3.31 9.27
N LEU A 289 -1.38 -3.87 10.30
CA LEU A 289 -1.29 -3.33 11.66
C LEU A 289 0.16 -3.38 12.17
N ILE A 290 0.88 -4.43 11.82
CA ILE A 290 2.32 -4.56 12.09
C ILE A 290 3.11 -3.47 11.35
N ALA A 291 2.90 -3.29 10.05
CA ALA A 291 3.63 -2.34 9.22
C ALA A 291 3.39 -0.88 9.62
N TRP A 292 2.22 -0.55 10.18
CA TRP A 292 1.94 0.78 10.70
C TRP A 292 2.80 1.20 11.88
N ILE A 293 3.27 0.27 12.71
CA ILE A 293 4.09 0.62 13.88
C ILE A 293 5.39 1.32 13.45
N PRO A 294 6.26 0.72 12.61
CA PRO A 294 7.49 1.38 12.20
C PRO A 294 7.23 2.63 11.35
N ILE A 295 6.29 2.59 10.41
CA ILE A 295 5.96 3.73 9.54
C ILE A 295 5.54 4.97 10.36
N ASN A 296 4.77 4.79 11.44
CA ASN A 296 4.37 5.93 12.28
C ASN A 296 5.48 6.35 13.25
N LEU A 297 6.35 5.44 13.69
CA LEU A 297 7.44 5.81 14.59
C LEU A 297 8.48 6.67 13.86
N THR A 298 8.78 6.34 12.59
CA THR A 298 9.72 7.12 11.77
C THR A 298 9.22 8.56 11.52
N LEU A 299 7.90 8.80 11.44
CA LEU A 299 7.35 10.16 11.31
C LEU A 299 7.82 11.12 12.41
N THR A 300 7.91 10.65 13.65
CA THR A 300 8.34 11.48 14.79
C THR A 300 9.82 11.89 14.73
N ILE A 301 10.58 11.25 13.85
CA ILE A 301 12.02 11.44 13.68
C ILE A 301 12.30 12.21 12.38
N PHE A 302 11.60 11.86 11.29
CA PHE A 302 11.88 12.32 9.93
C PHE A 302 10.87 13.34 9.37
N ASN A 303 9.92 13.79 10.21
CA ASN A 303 9.03 14.93 9.97
C ASN A 303 8.17 14.81 8.68
N TRP A 304 7.94 15.95 8.01
CA TRP A 304 6.98 16.05 6.91
C TRP A 304 7.43 15.34 5.63
N THR A 305 8.74 15.24 5.37
CA THR A 305 9.26 14.49 4.20
C THR A 305 8.85 13.03 4.26
N GLU A 306 9.00 12.43 5.45
CA GLU A 306 8.54 11.07 5.72
C GLU A 306 7.02 10.94 5.57
N LEU A 307 6.26 11.91 6.10
CA LEU A 307 4.81 11.94 5.97
C LEU A 307 4.34 11.97 4.52
N ILE A 308 4.90 12.86 3.71
CA ILE A 308 4.54 13.00 2.29
C ILE A 308 4.92 11.75 1.51
N GLY A 309 6.12 11.20 1.72
CA GLY A 309 6.56 9.98 1.06
C GLY A 309 5.72 8.75 1.43
N HIS A 310 5.25 8.67 2.68
CA HIS A 310 4.42 7.57 3.16
C HIS A 310 2.92 7.74 2.88
N LEU A 311 2.44 8.93 2.52
CA LEU A 311 1.01 9.16 2.30
C LEU A 311 0.37 8.17 1.29
N PRO A 312 1.00 7.82 0.15
CA PRO A 312 0.45 6.82 -0.75
C PRO A 312 0.43 5.41 -0.14
N ILE A 313 1.41 5.10 0.71
CA ILE A 313 1.48 3.85 1.47
C ILE A 313 0.33 3.80 2.48
N TYR A 314 0.09 4.86 3.25
CA TYR A 314 -1.03 4.96 4.19
C TYR A 314 -2.38 4.72 3.51
N GLY A 315 -2.62 5.35 2.35
CA GLY A 315 -3.84 5.14 1.58
C GLY A 315 -4.03 3.66 1.20
N THR A 316 -2.97 3.01 0.76
CA THR A 316 -3.00 1.58 0.41
C THR A 316 -3.25 0.68 1.61
N LEU A 317 -2.52 0.90 2.71
CA LEU A 317 -2.64 0.12 3.94
C LEU A 317 -4.05 0.25 4.54
N ALA A 318 -4.62 1.46 4.57
CA ALA A 318 -5.99 1.67 5.06
C ALA A 318 -7.03 0.88 4.23
N ILE A 319 -6.85 0.82 2.91
CA ILE A 319 -7.71 0.04 2.01
C ILE A 319 -7.57 -1.45 2.29
N LEU A 320 -6.35 -1.96 2.33
CA LEU A 320 -6.08 -3.39 2.54
C LEU A 320 -6.42 -3.86 3.97
N LEU A 321 -6.54 -2.94 4.93
CA LEU A 321 -6.99 -3.25 6.29
C LEU A 321 -8.48 -3.57 6.31
N VAL A 322 -9.26 -2.87 5.50
CA VAL A 322 -10.71 -3.05 5.43
C VAL A 322 -11.09 -4.12 4.41
N TRP A 323 -10.45 -4.10 3.25
CA TRP A 323 -10.72 -5.00 2.16
C TRP A 323 -10.00 -6.34 2.33
N SER A 324 -10.69 -7.45 2.02
CA SER A 324 -10.05 -8.76 1.89
C SER A 324 -10.57 -9.51 0.68
N LEU A 325 -9.72 -10.35 0.06
CA LEU A 325 -10.02 -11.24 -1.06
C LEU A 325 -11.02 -12.36 -0.66
N ARG A 326 -12.23 -11.97 -0.28
CA ARG A 326 -13.36 -12.87 -0.07
C ARG A 326 -14.46 -12.53 -1.09
N SER A 327 -15.21 -13.53 -1.52
CA SER A 327 -16.23 -13.38 -2.58
C SER A 327 -17.36 -12.43 -2.21
N ASP A 328 -17.70 -12.34 -0.92
CA ASP A 328 -18.65 -11.37 -0.36
C ASP A 328 -18.15 -9.93 -0.52
N ASN A 329 -16.87 -9.67 -0.22
CA ASN A 329 -16.29 -8.33 -0.38
C ASN A 329 -16.22 -7.87 -1.83
N LEU A 330 -16.07 -8.78 -2.80
CA LEU A 330 -16.08 -8.40 -4.21
C LEU A 330 -17.46 -7.88 -4.63
N ALA A 331 -18.54 -8.54 -4.20
CA ALA A 331 -19.90 -8.08 -4.51
C ALA A 331 -20.17 -6.70 -3.91
N LEU A 332 -19.78 -6.50 -2.64
CA LEU A 332 -19.91 -5.20 -1.97
C LEU A 332 -19.04 -4.12 -2.62
N TRP A 333 -17.83 -4.46 -3.07
CA TRP A 333 -16.93 -3.55 -3.80
C TRP A 333 -17.55 -3.06 -5.10
N LEU A 334 -18.07 -3.99 -5.91
CA LEU A 334 -18.73 -3.67 -7.18
C LEU A 334 -19.99 -2.84 -6.96
N ASN A 335 -20.78 -3.16 -5.93
CA ASN A 335 -21.95 -2.38 -5.54
C ASN A 335 -21.55 -0.94 -5.14
N GLY A 336 -20.53 -0.82 -4.27
CA GLY A 336 -20.00 0.46 -3.82
C GLY A 336 -19.53 1.37 -4.95
N LEU A 337 -18.80 0.83 -5.92
CA LEU A 337 -18.33 1.59 -7.07
C LEU A 337 -19.45 2.00 -8.04
N ARG A 338 -20.51 1.19 -8.15
CA ARG A 338 -21.60 1.43 -9.09
C ARG A 338 -22.67 2.37 -8.55
N GLU A 339 -23.17 2.11 -7.35
CA GLU A 339 -24.29 2.87 -6.77
C GLU A 339 -23.80 4.12 -6.04
N GLY A 340 -22.62 4.03 -5.41
CA GLY A 340 -22.06 5.10 -4.60
C GLY A 340 -22.70 5.26 -3.21
N PRO A 341 -22.01 5.96 -2.29
CA PRO A 341 -22.34 5.96 -0.87
C PRO A 341 -23.69 6.60 -0.56
N LEU A 342 -24.08 7.67 -1.27
CA LEU A 342 -25.34 8.39 -1.01
C LEU A 342 -26.57 7.55 -1.38
N ALA A 343 -26.51 6.83 -2.51
CA ALA A 343 -27.60 5.95 -2.95
C ALA A 343 -27.71 4.74 -2.02
N ILE A 344 -26.59 4.12 -1.66
CA ILE A 344 -26.54 2.93 -0.78
C ILE A 344 -27.10 3.25 0.61
N LEU A 345 -26.76 4.41 1.18
CA LEU A 345 -27.22 4.81 2.50
C LEU A 345 -28.63 5.42 2.52
N GLY A 346 -29.33 5.44 1.38
CA GLY A 346 -30.70 5.92 1.29
C GLY A 346 -30.88 7.45 1.37
N TYR A 347 -29.78 8.21 1.28
CA TYR A 347 -29.83 9.68 1.29
C TYR A 347 -30.27 10.27 -0.06
N GLY A 348 -30.31 9.46 -1.13
CA GLY A 348 -30.76 9.88 -2.46
C GLY A 348 -32.26 9.80 -2.71
N ASP A 349 -33.05 9.22 -1.80
CA ASP A 349 -34.47 8.92 -2.04
C ASP A 349 -35.35 9.41 -0.87
N GLY A 350 -35.30 10.71 -0.62
CA GLY A 350 -36.22 11.41 0.29
C GLY A 350 -37.67 11.47 -0.22
N GLY A 351 -38.23 10.36 -0.73
CA GLY A 351 -39.63 10.37 -1.16
C GLY A 351 -40.27 9.12 -1.77
N ARG A 352 -39.58 7.98 -2.03
CA ARG A 352 -40.24 6.87 -2.77
C ARG A 352 -40.17 5.45 -2.22
N ARG A 353 -39.72 5.24 -0.97
CA ARG A 353 -39.73 3.88 -0.38
C ARG A 353 -40.87 3.57 0.59
N GLN A 354 -41.93 4.38 0.67
CA GLN A 354 -43.08 4.09 1.54
C GLN A 354 -44.40 3.66 0.85
N SER A 355 -44.53 3.60 -0.49
CA SER A 355 -45.85 3.36 -1.10
C SER A 355 -46.15 1.91 -1.56
N HIS A 356 -45.20 0.98 -1.54
CA HIS A 356 -45.45 -0.37 -2.11
C HIS A 356 -45.83 -1.46 -1.09
N ALA A 357 -45.91 -1.13 0.21
CA ALA A 357 -46.32 -2.09 1.25
C ALA A 357 -47.83 -2.06 1.61
N ASN A 358 -48.61 -1.07 1.14
CA ASN A 358 -50.00 -0.88 1.57
C ASN A 358 -51.07 -1.05 0.47
N ILE A 359 -50.73 -1.48 -0.75
CA ILE A 359 -51.72 -1.66 -1.84
C ILE A 359 -52.21 -3.11 -1.99
N CYS A 360 -51.59 -4.09 -1.33
CA CYS A 360 -52.03 -5.50 -1.39
C CYS A 360 -53.03 -5.92 -0.28
N PHE A 361 -53.48 -5.02 0.60
CA PHE A 361 -54.38 -5.39 1.71
C PHE A 361 -55.83 -4.88 1.59
N PHE A 362 -56.22 -4.25 0.47
CA PHE A 362 -57.57 -3.66 0.35
C PHE A 362 -58.44 -4.18 -0.82
N ILE A 363 -58.06 -5.27 -1.48
CA ILE A 363 -58.90 -5.91 -2.50
C ILE A 363 -59.03 -7.41 -2.19
N LYS A 364 -59.70 -7.75 -1.09
CA LYS A 364 -60.19 -9.11 -0.83
C LYS A 364 -61.25 -9.19 0.28
N THR A 365 -62.24 -8.31 0.26
CA THR A 365 -63.50 -8.49 1.03
C THR A 365 -64.61 -7.68 0.38
N ASN A 366 -65.63 -8.39 -0.12
CA ASN A 366 -66.88 -7.98 -0.79
C ASN A 366 -66.90 -8.24 -2.30
N ILE A 367 -67.25 -9.49 -2.66
CA ILE A 367 -68.40 -9.90 -3.48
C ILE A 367 -68.61 -11.39 -3.21
#